data_AF-A0AAV4T1Z6-F1
#
_entry.id   AF-A0AAV4T1Z6-F1
#
_cell.length_a   1.000
_cell.length_b   1.000
_cell.length_c   1.000
_cell.angle_alpha   90.00
_cell.angle_beta   90.00
_cell.angle_gamma   90.00
#
_symmetry.space_group_name_H-M   'P 1'
#
loop_
_entity.id
_entity.type
_entity.pdbx_description
1 polymer ?
#
loop_
_entity_poly.entity_id
_entity_poly.type
_entity_poly.pdbx_seq_one_letter_code
_entity_poly.pdbx_strand_id
1 'polypeptide(L)'
;MTDIQSSNSMISSNNNYFKSSKSINELVLRLGQKSFEEINIICQHSDAKHKIPRSNPFLIQADIKKHVNRHENITNMKFSRQGKLIFSTADPVCAAQILNLEKIQETPVSTGVTFENITERFLIFDIPTNLQLSELADEIMHKNDMEVVELRRFVKLNSTQEFSPVLVTILGTFLPDAIKIWFTNQKIRQFVDRVRQCLHCYEFTHATRVCDKNFWTLCGVNHEGQCQGPEKCILCNGPHSATSKICPRHTVEQKILEFKCRNHLTIGEARRLYAH
;
A
#
# COMPACT_ATOMS: atom_id res chain seq x y z
N MET A 1 -14.95 38.14 -40.23
CA MET A 1 -15.99 38.11 -39.18
C MET A 1 -16.80 36.86 -39.43
N THR A 2 -16.93 35.84 -38.60
CA THR A 2 -16.52 35.50 -37.24
C THR A 2 -16.99 34.04 -37.15
N ASP A 3 -16.08 33.07 -37.18
CA ASP A 3 -16.41 31.70 -36.78
C ASP A 3 -15.73 31.45 -35.43
N ILE A 4 -16.56 31.45 -34.40
CA ILE A 4 -16.18 31.10 -33.04
C ILE A 4 -16.10 29.57 -32.99
N GLN A 5 -14.88 29.03 -33.08
CA GLN A 5 -14.60 27.67 -32.62
C GLN A 5 -14.67 27.66 -31.10
N SER A 6 -15.79 27.19 -30.55
CA SER A 6 -15.88 26.76 -29.16
C SER A 6 -15.14 25.44 -29.01
N SER A 7 -13.88 25.53 -28.59
CA SER A 7 -13.09 24.40 -28.10
C SER A 7 -13.68 23.92 -26.76
N ASN A 8 -14.57 22.93 -26.84
CA ASN A 8 -14.95 22.15 -25.66
C ASN A 8 -13.73 21.34 -25.20
N SER A 9 -13.05 21.84 -24.16
CA SER A 9 -12.07 21.11 -23.39
C SER A 9 -12.77 19.94 -22.70
N MET A 10 -12.66 18.74 -23.26
CA MET A 10 -12.98 17.51 -22.55
C MET A 10 -12.03 17.37 -21.37
N ILE A 11 -12.50 17.78 -20.19
CA ILE A 11 -11.92 17.39 -18.91
C ILE A 11 -12.08 15.86 -18.84
N SER A 12 -11.01 15.14 -19.14
CA SER A 12 -10.91 13.70 -18.90
C SER A 12 -10.97 13.46 -17.40
N SER A 13 -12.17 13.37 -16.83
CA SER A 13 -12.36 12.75 -15.52
C SER A 13 -11.80 11.33 -15.62
N ASN A 14 -10.77 11.03 -14.84
CA ASN A 14 -10.18 9.70 -14.86
C ASN A 14 -11.12 8.71 -14.17
N ASN A 15 -12.12 8.20 -14.89
CA ASN A 15 -13.16 7.28 -14.39
C ASN A 15 -12.59 5.94 -13.85
N ASN A 16 -11.27 5.72 -13.96
CA ASN A 16 -10.60 4.50 -13.49
C ASN A 16 -10.07 4.59 -12.06
N TYR A 17 -10.14 5.77 -11.44
CA TYR A 17 -9.62 5.98 -10.09
C TYR A 17 -10.58 6.83 -9.25
N PHE A 18 -10.88 6.35 -8.05
CA PHE A 18 -11.56 7.11 -7.01
C PHE A 18 -10.72 7.09 -5.73
N LYS A 19 -10.67 8.23 -5.06
CA LYS A 19 -10.08 8.37 -3.74
C LYS A 19 -10.99 9.22 -2.88
N SER A 20 -11.21 8.77 -1.65
CA SER A 20 -11.99 9.50 -0.65
C SER A 20 -11.38 10.90 -0.43
N SER A 21 -12.23 11.92 -0.32
CA SER A 21 -11.83 13.30 0.00
C SER A 21 -11.45 13.50 1.47
N LYS A 22 -11.68 12.48 2.31
CA LYS A 22 -11.42 12.51 3.75
C LYS A 22 -9.93 12.64 4.04
N SER A 23 -9.61 13.48 5.01
CA SER A 23 -8.22 13.63 5.47
C SER A 23 -7.74 12.36 6.17
N ILE A 24 -6.41 12.20 6.29
CA ILE A 24 -5.82 11.07 7.04
C ILE A 24 -6.33 11.07 8.49
N ASN A 25 -6.43 12.23 9.14
CA ASN A 25 -6.97 12.35 10.49
C ASN A 25 -8.41 11.91 10.57
N GLU A 26 -9.25 12.31 9.61
CA GLU A 26 -10.65 11.89 9.58
C GLU A 26 -10.77 10.38 9.40
N LEU A 27 -9.99 9.79 8.50
CA LEU A 27 -9.94 8.33 8.32
C LEU A 27 -9.50 7.63 9.60
N VAL A 28 -8.47 8.14 10.26
CA VAL A 28 -7.98 7.56 11.52
C VAL A 28 -9.06 7.61 12.60
N LEU A 29 -9.75 8.75 12.78
CA LEU A 29 -10.81 8.86 13.78
C LEU A 29 -11.98 7.90 13.52
N ARG A 30 -12.30 7.61 12.24
CA ARG A 30 -13.33 6.62 11.87
C ARG A 30 -12.93 5.17 12.18
N LEU A 31 -11.65 4.88 12.42
CA LEU A 31 -11.22 3.53 12.86
C LEU A 31 -11.86 3.12 14.18
N GLY A 32 -12.26 4.06 15.04
CA GLY A 32 -12.89 3.73 16.34
C GLY A 32 -14.16 2.88 16.25
N GLN A 33 -14.74 2.73 15.05
CA GLN A 33 -15.92 1.90 14.78
C GLN A 33 -15.60 0.66 13.93
N LYS A 34 -14.33 0.38 13.64
CA LYS A 34 -13.89 -0.67 12.72
C LYS A 34 -12.87 -1.59 13.40
N SER A 35 -12.65 -2.76 12.83
CA SER A 35 -11.61 -3.67 13.32
C SER A 35 -10.24 -3.24 12.83
N PHE A 36 -9.26 -3.24 13.72
CA PHE A 36 -7.84 -3.09 13.44
C PHE A 36 -7.08 -3.55 14.68
N GLU A 37 -5.79 -3.85 14.54
CA GLU A 37 -4.95 -4.25 15.68
C GLU A 37 -4.24 -3.04 16.28
N GLU A 38 -3.52 -2.28 15.45
CA GLU A 38 -2.69 -1.18 15.90
C GLU A 38 -2.52 -0.14 14.78
N ILE A 39 -2.45 1.12 15.15
CA ILE A 39 -2.19 2.24 14.24
C ILE A 39 -0.72 2.61 14.37
N ASN A 40 0.04 2.44 13.29
CA ASN A 40 1.42 2.89 13.22
C ASN A 40 1.51 4.26 12.53
N ILE A 41 1.94 5.26 13.28
CA ILE A 41 2.18 6.61 12.81
C ILE A 41 3.67 6.77 12.53
N ILE A 42 4.01 7.18 11.31
CA ILE A 42 5.38 7.45 10.87
C ILE A 42 5.60 8.96 10.92
N CYS A 43 6.54 9.39 11.75
CA CYS A 43 7.06 10.74 11.76
C CYS A 43 8.43 10.78 11.07
N GLN A 44 8.57 11.62 10.06
CA GLN A 44 9.81 11.86 9.34
C GLN A 44 10.11 13.35 9.30
N HIS A 45 11.34 13.73 8.99
CA HIS A 45 11.68 15.14 8.81
C HIS A 45 10.84 15.73 7.67
N SER A 46 10.39 16.99 7.81
CA SER A 46 9.55 17.64 6.79
C SER A 46 10.26 17.78 5.44
N ASP A 47 11.57 18.04 5.46
CA ASP A 47 12.44 17.88 4.29
C ASP A 47 12.94 16.43 4.17
N ALA A 48 12.60 15.78 3.05
CA ALA A 48 12.97 14.41 2.71
C ALA A 48 14.50 14.16 2.62
N LYS A 49 15.32 15.21 2.47
CA LYS A 49 16.79 15.09 2.45
C LYS A 49 17.39 14.95 3.84
N HIS A 50 16.67 15.40 4.86
CA HIS A 50 17.12 15.39 6.24
C HIS A 50 16.47 14.24 7.04
N LYS A 51 17.08 13.90 8.17
CA LYS A 51 16.59 12.86 9.09
C LYS A 51 16.32 13.50 10.44
N ILE A 52 15.39 12.91 11.18
CA ILE A 52 15.21 13.29 12.58
C ILE A 52 16.49 12.90 13.32
N PRO A 53 17.16 13.83 14.01
CA PRO A 53 18.37 13.51 14.75
C PRO A 53 18.04 12.47 15.81
N ARG A 54 18.98 11.54 16.05
CA ARG A 54 18.86 10.63 17.18
C ARG A 54 19.06 11.42 18.46
N SER A 55 17.95 11.89 19.03
CA SER A 55 17.92 12.55 20.32
C SER A 55 17.60 11.56 21.44
N ASN A 56 17.84 11.99 22.68
CA ASN A 56 17.55 11.18 23.86
C ASN A 56 16.04 10.85 23.91
N PRO A 57 15.65 9.56 23.98
CA PRO A 57 14.24 9.15 24.03
C PRO A 57 13.43 9.83 25.14
N PHE A 58 14.03 10.15 26.29
CA PHE A 58 13.34 10.85 27.38
C PHE A 58 12.94 12.27 27.01
N LEU A 59 13.76 12.96 26.21
CA LEU A 59 13.45 14.32 25.74
C LEU A 59 12.33 14.29 24.71
N ILE A 60 12.32 13.29 23.82
CA ILE A 60 11.23 13.07 22.87
C ILE A 60 9.94 12.78 23.65
N GLN A 61 9.99 11.85 24.59
CA GLN A 61 8.85 11.48 25.40
C GLN A 61 8.28 12.69 26.17
N ALA A 62 9.13 13.49 26.81
CA ALA A 62 8.71 14.69 27.53
C ALA A 62 8.05 15.73 26.61
N ASP A 63 8.55 15.88 25.38
CA ASP A 63 7.97 16.78 24.39
C ASP A 63 6.62 16.28 23.86
N ILE A 64 6.51 14.98 23.56
CA ILE A 64 5.25 14.35 23.14
C ILE A 64 4.17 14.49 24.21
N LYS A 65 4.52 14.31 25.50
CA LYS A 65 3.59 14.49 26.62
C LYS A 65 2.95 15.90 26.68
N LYS A 66 3.64 16.92 26.18
CA LYS A 66 3.12 18.30 26.14
C LYS A 66 2.08 18.51 25.04
N HIS A 67 2.17 17.75 23.95
CA HIS A 67 1.36 17.93 22.75
C HIS A 67 0.26 16.87 22.59
N VAL A 68 0.42 15.70 23.22
CA VAL A 68 -0.49 14.56 23.12
C VAL A 68 -1.09 14.27 24.50
N ASN A 69 -2.36 14.63 24.67
CA ASN A 69 -3.06 14.45 25.94
C ASN A 69 -3.25 12.97 26.30
N ARG A 70 -3.41 12.10 25.30
CA ARG A 70 -3.62 10.65 25.47
C ARG A 70 -2.33 9.85 25.30
N HIS A 71 -1.20 10.43 25.71
CA HIS A 71 0.13 9.83 25.53
C HIS A 71 0.33 8.49 26.24
N GLU A 72 -0.46 8.20 27.28
CA GLU A 72 -0.45 6.90 27.99
C GLU A 72 -0.90 5.75 27.09
N ASN A 73 -1.68 6.04 26.04
CA ASN A 73 -2.17 5.05 25.08
C ASN A 73 -1.16 4.75 23.95
N ILE A 74 0.03 5.37 24.00
CA ILE A 74 1.13 5.03 23.09
C ILE A 74 1.75 3.73 23.60
N THR A 75 1.59 2.66 22.82
CA THR A 75 2.09 1.31 23.14
C THR A 75 3.58 1.18 22.86
N ASN A 76 4.07 1.86 21.82
CA ASN A 76 5.46 1.76 21.39
C ASN A 76 5.96 3.05 20.72
N MET A 77 7.26 3.30 20.85
CA MET A 77 7.99 4.33 20.12
C MET A 77 9.34 3.75 19.69
N LYS A 78 9.63 3.77 18.38
CA LYS A 78 10.88 3.22 17.83
C LYS A 78 11.46 4.06 16.71
N PHE A 79 12.79 4.09 16.63
CA PHE A 79 13.50 4.64 15.48
C PHE A 79 13.69 3.58 14.39
N SER A 80 13.22 3.90 13.18
CA SER A 80 13.52 3.13 11.97
C SER A 80 14.99 3.30 11.56
N ARG A 81 15.54 2.30 10.86
CA ARG A 81 16.88 2.35 10.25
C ARG A 81 17.04 3.51 9.25
N GLN A 82 15.92 4.00 8.70
CA GLN A 82 15.90 5.13 7.78
C GLN A 82 15.93 6.51 8.48
N GLY A 83 15.95 6.55 9.82
CA GLY A 83 15.92 7.82 10.58
C GLY A 83 14.52 8.42 10.72
N LYS A 84 13.49 7.57 10.66
CA LYS A 84 12.09 7.92 10.95
C LYS A 84 11.72 7.48 12.36
N LEU A 85 10.86 8.23 13.03
CA LEU A 85 10.27 7.84 14.31
C LEU A 85 8.92 7.18 14.03
N ILE A 86 8.63 6.05 14.68
CA ILE A 86 7.36 5.34 14.53
C ILE A 86 6.72 5.25 15.91
N PHE A 87 5.50 5.74 16.00
CA PHE A 87 4.63 5.58 17.17
C PHE A 87 3.57 4.53 16.87
N SER A 88 3.25 3.74 17.88
CA SER A 88 2.23 2.71 17.80
C SER A 88 1.17 2.97 18.87
N THR A 89 -0.10 2.86 18.52
CA THR A 89 -1.23 3.01 19.45
C THR A 89 -2.46 2.29 18.90
N ALA A 90 -3.27 1.73 19.79
CA ALA A 90 -4.61 1.22 19.45
C ALA A 90 -5.70 2.30 19.56
N ASP A 91 -5.36 3.52 19.98
CA ASP A 91 -6.31 4.62 20.20
C ASP A 91 -6.33 5.59 19.01
N PRO A 92 -7.43 5.65 18.23
CA PRO A 92 -7.59 6.58 17.12
C PRO A 92 -7.41 8.06 17.48
N VAL A 93 -7.84 8.47 18.67
CA VAL A 93 -7.74 9.87 19.11
C VAL A 93 -6.28 10.22 19.42
N CYS A 94 -5.56 9.29 20.06
CA CYS A 94 -4.12 9.43 20.27
C CYS A 94 -3.37 9.51 18.93
N ALA A 95 -3.69 8.61 17.99
CA ALA A 95 -3.10 8.60 16.65
C ALA A 95 -3.33 9.93 15.90
N ALA A 96 -4.55 10.47 15.94
CA ALA A 96 -4.89 11.75 15.33
C ALA A 96 -4.12 12.94 15.97
N GLN A 97 -3.89 12.92 17.29
CA GLN A 97 -3.06 13.91 17.96
C GLN A 97 -1.60 13.85 17.49
N ILE A 98 -1.04 12.64 17.38
CA ILE A 98 0.33 12.45 16.88
C ILE A 98 0.45 12.90 15.42
N LEU A 99 -0.57 12.66 14.59
CA LEU A 99 -0.58 13.10 13.20
C LEU A 99 -0.58 14.63 13.04
N ASN A 100 -1.08 15.37 14.03
CA ASN A 100 -1.04 16.83 14.00
C ASN A 100 0.30 17.43 14.46
N LEU A 101 1.30 16.60 14.78
CA LEU A 101 2.62 17.11 15.15
C LEU A 101 3.32 17.72 13.93
N GLU A 102 3.66 19.00 14.02
CA GLU A 102 4.45 19.71 13.02
C GLU A 102 5.95 19.76 13.38
N LYS A 103 6.26 19.55 14.66
CA LYS A 103 7.62 19.51 15.19
C LYS A 103 7.74 18.50 16.32
N ILE A 104 8.95 17.99 16.49
CA ILE A 104 9.37 17.24 17.67
C ILE A 104 10.65 17.92 18.16
N GLN A 105 10.61 18.47 19.37
CA GLN A 105 11.60 19.42 19.88
C GLN A 105 11.71 20.60 18.91
N GLU A 106 12.91 20.84 18.38
CA GLU A 106 13.19 21.89 17.37
C GLU A 106 13.23 21.33 15.94
N THR A 107 12.93 20.05 15.74
CA THR A 107 12.97 19.43 14.42
C THR A 107 11.59 19.48 13.75
N PRO A 108 11.45 20.08 12.56
CA PRO A 108 10.19 20.05 11.82
C PRO A 108 9.93 18.63 11.29
N VAL A 109 8.71 18.14 11.52
CA VAL A 109 8.30 16.79 11.12
C VAL A 109 7.05 16.81 10.24
N SER A 110 6.99 15.82 9.36
CA SER A 110 5.81 15.42 8.61
C SER A 110 5.39 14.03 9.09
N THR A 111 4.09 13.86 9.29
CA THR A 111 3.50 12.65 9.83
C THR A 111 2.70 11.92 8.75
N GLY A 112 2.49 10.62 8.96
CA GLY A 112 1.64 9.80 8.11
C GLY A 112 1.31 8.49 8.79
N VAL A 113 0.40 7.72 8.19
CA VAL A 113 -0.01 6.42 8.73
C VAL A 113 0.47 5.30 7.82
N THR A 114 0.85 4.18 8.42
CA THR A 114 1.05 2.92 7.70
C THR A 114 -0.32 2.34 7.34
N PHE A 115 -0.83 2.68 6.16
CA PHE A 115 -2.16 2.25 5.72
C PHE A 115 -2.33 0.73 5.68
N GLU A 116 -1.26 -0.03 5.42
CA GLU A 116 -1.32 -1.49 5.42
C GLU A 116 -1.80 -2.08 6.75
N ASN A 117 -1.60 -1.39 7.88
CA ASN A 117 -2.06 -1.86 9.19
C ASN A 117 -3.55 -1.59 9.47
N ILE A 118 -4.16 -0.68 8.71
CA ILE A 118 -5.51 -0.14 8.98
C ILE A 118 -6.44 -0.22 7.77
N THR A 119 -6.04 -0.90 6.71
CA THR A 119 -6.86 -1.07 5.50
C THR A 119 -6.81 -2.51 5.01
N GLU A 120 -7.86 -2.89 4.30
CA GLU A 120 -7.96 -4.16 3.61
C GLU A 120 -8.37 -3.93 2.16
N ARG A 121 -7.94 -4.82 1.27
CA ARG A 121 -8.13 -4.71 -0.17
C ARG A 121 -8.75 -5.96 -0.73
N PHE A 122 -9.74 -5.77 -1.60
CA PHE A 122 -10.40 -6.88 -2.29
C PHE A 122 -10.83 -6.51 -3.69
N LEU A 123 -11.06 -7.53 -4.50
CA LEU A 123 -11.58 -7.40 -5.86
C LEU A 123 -13.06 -7.71 -5.90
N ILE A 124 -13.77 -6.85 -6.61
CA ILE A 124 -15.08 -7.12 -7.19
C ILE A 124 -14.93 -7.25 -8.71
N PHE A 125 -15.70 -8.16 -9.28
CA PHE A 125 -15.68 -8.47 -10.70
C PHE A 125 -16.96 -7.96 -11.37
N ASP A 126 -17.04 -8.05 -12.69
CA ASP A 126 -18.29 -7.79 -13.44
C ASP A 126 -18.89 -6.39 -13.19
N ILE A 127 -18.04 -5.38 -12.94
CA ILE A 127 -18.47 -3.99 -12.78
C ILE A 127 -18.48 -3.31 -14.15
N PRO A 128 -19.62 -2.73 -14.59
CA PRO A 128 -19.72 -2.01 -15.85
C PRO A 128 -18.65 -0.91 -15.97
N THR A 129 -18.04 -0.77 -17.14
CA THR A 129 -16.98 0.21 -17.39
C THR A 129 -17.50 1.64 -17.51
N ASN A 130 -18.78 1.81 -17.85
CA ASN A 130 -19.47 3.11 -17.87
C ASN A 130 -19.90 3.60 -16.48
N LEU A 131 -19.90 2.74 -15.46
CA LEU A 131 -20.23 3.11 -14.08
C LEU A 131 -19.14 4.00 -13.47
N GLN A 132 -19.55 5.10 -12.86
CA GLN A 132 -18.62 5.96 -12.13
C GLN A 132 -18.19 5.32 -10.81
N LEU A 133 -16.89 5.35 -10.53
CA LEU A 133 -16.37 4.77 -9.29
C LEU A 133 -16.85 5.52 -8.04
N SER A 134 -17.20 6.80 -8.13
CA SER A 134 -17.82 7.53 -7.01
C SER A 134 -19.18 6.95 -6.63
N GLU A 135 -20.04 6.68 -7.61
CA GLU A 135 -21.36 6.07 -7.39
C GLU A 135 -21.23 4.67 -6.79
N LEU A 136 -20.24 3.90 -7.28
CA LEU A 136 -19.93 2.58 -6.72
C LEU A 136 -19.42 2.66 -5.29
N ALA A 137 -18.57 3.64 -4.97
CA ALA A 137 -18.09 3.85 -3.61
C ALA A 137 -19.25 4.16 -2.65
N ASP A 138 -20.16 5.06 -3.04
CA ASP A 138 -21.32 5.43 -2.25
C ASP A 138 -22.26 4.24 -2.00
N GLU A 139 -22.52 3.43 -3.03
CA GLU A 139 -23.31 2.19 -2.90
C GLU A 139 -22.67 1.20 -1.92
N ILE A 140 -21.36 0.96 -2.04
CA ILE A 140 -20.64 0.05 -1.13
C ILE A 140 -20.72 0.58 0.31
N MET A 141 -20.46 1.87 0.52
CA MET A 141 -20.49 2.48 1.85
C MET A 141 -21.88 2.41 2.49
N HIS A 142 -22.93 2.69 1.71
CA HIS A 142 -24.31 2.73 2.21
C HIS A 142 -24.88 1.33 2.51
N LYS A 143 -24.52 0.31 1.73
CA LYS A 143 -25.09 -1.04 1.88
C LYS A 143 -24.33 -1.97 2.82
N ASN A 144 -23.05 -1.70 3.11
CA ASN A 144 -22.16 -2.67 3.78
C ASN A 144 -21.54 -2.19 5.10
N ASP A 145 -21.90 -1.00 5.60
CA ASP A 145 -21.19 -0.36 6.73
C ASP A 145 -19.66 -0.41 6.54
N MET A 146 -19.22 0.01 5.37
CA MET A 146 -17.81 0.08 4.99
C MET A 146 -17.40 1.53 4.76
N GLU A 147 -16.13 1.83 5.01
CA GLU A 147 -15.56 3.12 4.68
C GLU A 147 -14.58 2.93 3.52
N VAL A 148 -14.97 3.34 2.32
CA VAL A 148 -14.15 3.19 1.11
C VAL A 148 -13.09 4.29 1.06
N VAL A 149 -11.83 3.90 0.97
CA VAL A 149 -10.66 4.81 0.92
C VAL A 149 -10.24 5.08 -0.53
N GLU A 150 -10.14 4.02 -1.33
CA GLU A 150 -9.70 4.08 -2.73
C GLU A 150 -10.40 2.99 -3.55
N LEU A 151 -10.83 3.34 -4.76
CA LEU A 151 -11.18 2.37 -5.80
C LEU A 151 -10.27 2.53 -7.00
N ARG A 152 -9.84 1.40 -7.57
CA ARG A 152 -9.05 1.37 -8.80
C ARG A 152 -9.60 0.35 -9.77
N ARG A 153 -10.00 0.82 -10.95
CA ARG A 153 -10.47 -0.04 -12.04
C ARG A 153 -9.28 -0.63 -12.80
N PHE A 154 -9.33 -1.93 -13.04
CA PHE A 154 -8.35 -2.62 -13.88
C PHE A 154 -8.87 -2.74 -15.31
N VAL A 155 -8.55 -1.74 -16.13
CA VAL A 155 -8.87 -1.74 -17.57
C VAL A 155 -7.66 -2.21 -18.35
N LYS A 156 -7.86 -3.15 -19.29
CA LYS A 156 -6.84 -3.48 -20.29
C LYS A 156 -6.84 -2.39 -21.37
N LEU A 157 -5.66 -1.94 -21.78
CA LEU A 157 -5.53 -1.02 -22.91
C LEU A 157 -6.22 -1.61 -24.15
N ASN A 158 -7.02 -0.80 -24.85
CA ASN A 158 -7.80 -1.20 -26.04
C ASN A 158 -8.83 -2.31 -25.81
N SER A 159 -9.31 -2.47 -24.57
CA SER A 159 -10.37 -3.43 -24.26
C SER A 159 -11.73 -2.91 -24.72
N THR A 160 -12.46 -3.73 -25.47
CA THR A 160 -13.90 -3.54 -25.74
C THR A 160 -14.78 -4.16 -24.66
N GLN A 161 -14.19 -4.65 -23.56
CA GLN A 161 -14.96 -5.30 -22.49
C GLN A 161 -15.87 -4.27 -21.79
N GLU A 162 -17.14 -4.61 -21.73
CA GLU A 162 -18.17 -3.84 -21.03
C GLU A 162 -18.03 -3.89 -19.51
N PHE A 163 -17.28 -4.87 -18.99
CA PHE A 163 -17.06 -5.09 -17.57
C PHE A 163 -15.58 -5.18 -17.23
N SER A 164 -15.21 -4.74 -16.02
CA SER A 164 -13.84 -4.77 -15.54
C SER A 164 -13.77 -5.04 -14.04
N PRO A 165 -12.73 -5.73 -13.54
CA PRO A 165 -12.50 -5.83 -12.11
C PRO A 165 -12.19 -4.46 -11.49
N VAL A 166 -12.65 -4.23 -10.26
CA VAL A 166 -12.32 -3.06 -9.45
C VAL A 166 -11.67 -3.53 -8.16
N LEU A 167 -10.50 -2.97 -7.86
CA LEU A 167 -9.83 -3.09 -6.58
C LEU A 167 -10.45 -2.07 -5.62
N VAL A 168 -11.03 -2.56 -4.54
CA VAL A 168 -11.59 -1.77 -3.45
C VAL A 168 -10.60 -1.77 -2.29
N THR A 169 -10.32 -0.60 -1.73
CA THR A 169 -9.58 -0.44 -0.47
C THR A 169 -10.52 0.15 0.56
N ILE A 170 -10.72 -0.56 1.66
CA ILE A 170 -11.56 -0.12 2.78
C ILE A 170 -10.71 0.20 4.00
N LEU A 171 -11.23 1.06 4.86
CA LEU A 171 -10.71 1.28 6.20
C LEU A 171 -11.14 0.13 7.13
N GLY A 172 -10.20 -0.34 7.95
CA GLY A 172 -10.34 -1.51 8.79
C GLY A 172 -9.75 -2.77 8.15
N THR A 173 -9.60 -3.81 8.98
CA THR A 173 -8.93 -5.07 8.62
C THR A 173 -9.89 -6.23 8.40
N PHE A 174 -11.16 -6.09 8.78
CA PHE A 174 -12.16 -7.14 8.60
C PHE A 174 -12.72 -7.14 7.17
N LEU A 175 -12.76 -8.34 6.59
CA LEU A 175 -13.28 -8.57 5.25
C LEU A 175 -14.42 -9.61 5.31
N PRO A 176 -15.65 -9.27 4.89
CA PRO A 176 -16.73 -10.25 4.80
C PRO A 176 -16.53 -11.18 3.58
N ASP A 177 -17.25 -12.32 3.55
CA ASP A 177 -17.19 -13.25 2.40
C ASP A 177 -17.85 -12.68 1.13
N ALA A 178 -18.80 -11.77 1.30
CA ALA A 178 -19.54 -11.12 0.24
C ALA A 178 -19.98 -9.72 0.68
N ILE A 179 -20.22 -8.85 -0.30
CA ILE A 179 -20.82 -7.53 -0.09
C ILE A 179 -22.09 -7.38 -0.91
N LYS A 180 -22.98 -6.53 -0.43
CA LYS A 180 -24.18 -6.13 -1.15
C LYS A 180 -23.85 -4.97 -2.08
N ILE A 181 -24.09 -5.17 -3.37
CA ILE A 181 -24.01 -4.13 -4.39
C ILE A 181 -25.32 -4.22 -5.20
N TRP A 182 -26.04 -3.11 -5.32
CA TRP A 182 -27.38 -3.09 -5.90
C TRP A 182 -28.32 -4.08 -5.16
N PHE A 183 -28.87 -5.04 -5.89
CA PHE A 183 -29.76 -6.08 -5.37
C PHE A 183 -29.08 -7.46 -5.29
N THR A 184 -27.75 -7.52 -5.42
CA THR A 184 -27.00 -8.78 -5.44
C THR A 184 -26.01 -8.85 -4.28
N ASN A 185 -25.83 -10.08 -3.76
CA ASN A 185 -24.75 -10.39 -2.83
C ASN A 185 -23.57 -10.89 -3.66
N GLN A 186 -22.57 -10.03 -3.83
CA GLN A 186 -21.41 -10.31 -4.64
C GLN A 186 -20.28 -10.89 -3.80
N LYS A 187 -19.81 -12.09 -4.16
CA LYS A 187 -18.61 -12.67 -3.56
C LYS A 187 -17.40 -11.80 -3.88
N ILE A 188 -16.57 -11.56 -2.87
CA ILE A 188 -15.35 -10.78 -3.03
C ILE A 188 -14.12 -11.67 -2.95
N ARG A 189 -13.01 -11.18 -3.51
CA ARG A 189 -11.73 -11.88 -3.46
C ARG A 189 -10.68 -10.99 -2.82
N GLN A 190 -10.14 -11.40 -1.68
CA GLN A 190 -9.03 -10.69 -1.04
C GLN A 190 -7.89 -10.48 -2.05
N PHE A 191 -7.34 -9.26 -2.08
CA PHE A 191 -6.32 -8.87 -3.04
C PHE A 191 -4.92 -9.04 -2.45
N VAL A 192 -4.23 -10.10 -2.90
CA VAL A 192 -2.82 -10.32 -2.62
C VAL A 192 -1.98 -9.67 -3.72
N ASP A 193 -0.99 -8.87 -3.33
CA ASP A 193 -0.06 -8.25 -4.27
C ASP A 193 0.67 -9.32 -5.10
N ARG A 194 0.98 -9.00 -6.36
CA ARG A 194 1.80 -9.87 -7.20
C ARG A 194 3.28 -9.72 -6.85
N VAL A 195 4.02 -10.83 -6.92
CA VAL A 195 5.49 -10.81 -6.82
C VAL A 195 6.05 -9.87 -7.87
N ARG A 196 6.77 -8.85 -7.41
CA ARG A 196 7.50 -7.93 -8.27
C ARG A 196 8.96 -8.36 -8.29
N GLN A 197 9.44 -8.68 -9.48
CA GLN A 197 10.80 -9.12 -9.71
C GLN A 197 11.55 -8.07 -10.53
N CYS A 198 12.76 -7.74 -10.11
CA CYS A 198 13.65 -6.89 -10.90
C CYS A 198 13.95 -7.57 -12.24
N LEU A 199 13.80 -6.85 -13.35
CA LEU A 199 14.01 -7.43 -14.69
C LEU A 199 15.50 -7.58 -15.05
N HIS A 200 16.39 -6.93 -14.29
CA HIS A 200 17.82 -6.94 -14.56
C HIS A 200 18.60 -7.93 -13.70
N CYS A 201 18.28 -8.06 -12.40
CA CYS A 201 18.97 -9.00 -11.50
C CYS A 201 18.08 -10.06 -10.87
N TYR A 202 16.78 -10.03 -11.16
CA TYR A 202 15.81 -11.03 -10.70
C TYR A 202 15.57 -11.10 -9.19
N GLU A 203 16.20 -10.21 -8.40
CA GLU A 203 15.87 -10.05 -6.98
C GLU A 203 14.47 -9.44 -6.78
N PHE A 204 13.85 -9.75 -5.64
CA PHE A 204 12.51 -9.28 -5.26
C PHE A 204 12.53 -8.04 -4.35
N THR A 205 13.72 -7.53 -4.03
CA THR A 205 13.94 -6.53 -2.97
C THR A 205 13.78 -5.09 -3.44
N HIS A 206 13.87 -4.84 -4.75
CA HIS A 206 13.88 -3.51 -5.33
C HIS A 206 13.16 -3.46 -6.69
N ALA A 207 12.80 -2.25 -7.10
CA ALA A 207 12.23 -2.02 -8.42
C ALA A 207 13.32 -2.00 -9.49
N THR A 208 13.02 -2.49 -10.70
CA THR A 208 13.95 -2.52 -11.84
C THR A 208 14.66 -1.18 -12.09
N ARG A 209 13.94 -0.05 -11.95
CA ARG A 209 14.46 1.30 -12.19
C ARG A 209 15.61 1.76 -11.27
N VAL A 210 15.82 1.10 -10.13
CA VAL A 210 16.91 1.42 -9.18
C VAL A 210 18.02 0.37 -9.20
N CYS A 211 17.94 -0.60 -10.11
CA CYS A 211 18.95 -1.64 -10.25
C CYS A 211 20.12 -1.12 -11.09
N ASP A 212 21.33 -1.46 -10.67
CA ASP A 212 22.60 -1.16 -11.33
C ASP A 212 23.24 -2.41 -11.97
N LYS A 213 22.71 -3.59 -11.69
CA LYS A 213 23.16 -4.88 -12.23
C LYS A 213 22.37 -5.22 -13.48
N ASN A 214 22.93 -6.05 -14.36
CA ASN A 214 22.22 -6.65 -15.49
C ASN A 214 22.73 -8.07 -15.74
N PHE A 215 21.83 -9.05 -15.69
CA PHE A 215 22.12 -10.46 -15.90
C PHE A 215 21.12 -11.05 -16.89
N TRP A 216 21.51 -12.13 -17.57
CA TRP A 216 20.59 -12.86 -18.43
C TRP A 216 19.61 -13.72 -17.63
N THR A 217 18.34 -13.73 -18.05
CA THR A 217 17.27 -14.56 -17.46
C THR A 217 17.58 -16.05 -17.48
N LEU A 218 18.26 -16.51 -18.54
CA LEU A 218 18.47 -17.92 -18.85
C LEU A 218 19.61 -18.52 -18.01
N CYS A 219 20.79 -17.89 -18.03
CA CYS A 219 22.00 -18.44 -17.41
C CYS A 219 22.47 -17.68 -16.16
N GLY A 220 21.88 -16.52 -15.84
CA GLY A 220 22.24 -15.72 -14.67
C GLY A 220 23.61 -15.02 -14.76
N VAL A 221 24.23 -14.96 -15.94
CA VAL A 221 25.53 -14.31 -16.16
C VAL A 221 25.34 -13.01 -16.92
N ASN A 222 26.23 -12.04 -16.70
CA ASN A 222 26.30 -10.82 -17.50
C ASN A 222 27.22 -11.08 -18.71
N HIS A 223 26.66 -11.07 -19.91
CA HIS A 223 27.43 -11.19 -21.15
C HIS A 223 26.73 -10.45 -22.30
N GLU A 224 27.45 -10.17 -23.37
CA GLU A 224 26.89 -9.57 -24.58
C GLU A 224 26.38 -10.64 -25.56
N GLY A 225 25.47 -10.28 -26.47
CA GLY A 225 24.93 -11.20 -27.47
C GLY A 225 23.90 -12.21 -26.94
N GLN A 226 23.41 -13.08 -27.82
CA GLN A 226 22.39 -14.08 -27.47
C GLN A 226 22.95 -15.11 -26.49
N CYS A 227 22.19 -15.37 -25.42
CA CYS A 227 22.58 -16.35 -24.41
C CYS A 227 22.52 -17.78 -24.97
N GLN A 228 23.67 -18.46 -24.95
CA GLN A 228 23.82 -19.89 -25.31
C GLN A 228 24.16 -20.76 -24.09
N GLY A 229 24.17 -20.17 -22.89
CA GLY A 229 24.45 -20.91 -21.65
C GLY A 229 23.31 -21.85 -21.25
N PRO A 230 23.59 -22.90 -20.45
CA PRO A 230 22.55 -23.76 -19.92
C PRO A 230 21.59 -22.99 -19.01
N GLU A 231 20.34 -23.43 -18.93
CA GLU A 231 19.37 -22.84 -17.99
C GLU A 231 19.85 -23.01 -16.56
N LYS A 232 20.07 -21.88 -15.89
CA LYS A 232 20.49 -21.83 -14.50
C LYS A 232 19.96 -20.58 -13.83
N CYS A 233 19.14 -20.78 -12.82
CA CYS A 233 18.53 -19.68 -12.07
C CYS A 233 19.57 -19.00 -11.19
N ILE A 234 19.75 -17.68 -11.35
CA ILE A 234 20.69 -16.89 -10.53
C ILE A 234 20.32 -16.89 -9.03
N LEU A 235 19.05 -17.10 -8.69
CA LEU A 235 18.53 -16.97 -7.32
C LEU A 235 18.65 -18.24 -6.49
N CYS A 236 18.58 -19.41 -7.13
CA CYS A 236 18.59 -20.71 -6.45
C CYS A 236 19.55 -21.73 -7.06
N ASN A 237 20.24 -21.40 -8.16
CA ASN A 237 21.11 -22.29 -8.94
C ASN A 237 20.42 -23.53 -9.53
N GLY A 238 19.09 -23.55 -9.59
CA GLY A 238 18.31 -24.65 -10.17
C GLY A 238 18.27 -24.64 -11.71
N PRO A 239 17.90 -25.77 -12.35
CA PRO A 239 17.85 -25.94 -13.80
C PRO A 239 16.58 -25.32 -14.39
N HIS A 240 16.45 -24.00 -14.30
CA HIS A 240 15.35 -23.21 -14.87
C HIS A 240 15.74 -21.75 -14.99
N SER A 241 15.05 -20.98 -15.83
CA SER A 241 15.23 -19.52 -15.91
C SER A 241 14.84 -18.78 -14.61
N ALA A 242 15.46 -17.63 -14.37
CA ALA A 242 15.27 -16.85 -13.14
C ALA A 242 13.83 -16.31 -12.93
N THR A 243 13.01 -16.29 -13.98
CA THR A 243 11.60 -15.86 -13.95
C THR A 243 10.61 -17.00 -13.75
N SER A 244 11.10 -18.25 -13.65
CA SER A 244 10.25 -19.42 -13.45
C SER A 244 9.51 -19.37 -12.11
N LYS A 245 8.19 -19.59 -12.15
CA LYS A 245 7.33 -19.68 -10.95
C LYS A 245 7.63 -20.90 -10.09
N ILE A 246 8.32 -21.90 -10.65
CA ILE A 246 8.73 -23.12 -9.93
C ILE A 246 9.95 -22.82 -9.04
N CYS A 247 10.64 -21.68 -9.24
CA CYS A 247 11.77 -21.29 -8.43
C CYS A 247 11.38 -21.22 -6.93
N PRO A 248 12.10 -21.91 -6.03
CA PRO A 248 11.81 -21.87 -4.60
C PRO A 248 11.82 -20.45 -4.03
N ARG A 249 12.69 -19.57 -4.57
CA ARG A 249 12.77 -18.17 -4.16
C ARG A 249 11.53 -17.37 -4.54
N HIS A 250 10.96 -17.61 -5.72
CA HIS A 250 9.69 -17.01 -6.13
C HIS A 250 8.54 -17.51 -5.23
N THR A 251 8.50 -18.80 -4.93
CA THR A 251 7.48 -19.38 -4.04
C THR A 251 7.53 -18.80 -2.64
N VAL A 252 8.73 -18.62 -2.06
CA VAL A 252 8.90 -17.96 -0.76
C VAL A 252 8.38 -16.53 -0.80
N GLU A 253 8.75 -15.75 -1.82
CA GLU A 253 8.27 -14.37 -1.95
C GLU A 253 6.74 -14.29 -2.09
N GLN A 254 6.13 -15.20 -2.85
CA GLN A 254 4.66 -15.30 -2.94
C GLN A 254 4.02 -15.56 -1.57
N LYS A 255 4.57 -16.47 -0.77
CA LYS A 255 4.08 -16.74 0.59
C LYS A 255 4.27 -15.55 1.54
N ILE A 256 5.35 -14.79 1.39
CA ILE A 256 5.57 -13.55 2.15
C ILE A 256 4.49 -12.51 1.83
N LEU A 257 4.08 -12.38 0.57
CA LEU A 257 3.01 -11.45 0.18
C LEU A 257 1.64 -11.90 0.69
N GLU A 258 1.37 -13.20 0.72
CA GLU A 258 0.16 -13.74 1.37
C GLU A 258 0.18 -13.49 2.88
N PHE A 259 1.31 -13.75 3.54
CA PHE A 259 1.48 -13.49 4.97
C PHE A 259 1.33 -12.00 5.29
N LYS A 260 1.92 -11.12 4.49
CA LYS A 260 1.74 -9.66 4.56
C LYS A 260 0.26 -9.28 4.52
N CYS A 261 -0.47 -9.84 3.56
CA CYS A 261 -1.89 -9.55 3.36
C CYS A 261 -2.74 -9.98 4.56
N ARG A 262 -2.58 -11.23 5.01
CA ARG A 262 -3.40 -11.81 6.09
C ARG A 262 -3.15 -11.19 7.47
N ASN A 263 -1.98 -10.58 7.69
CA ASN A 263 -1.59 -10.01 8.98
C ASN A 263 -1.48 -8.47 8.93
N HIS A 264 -1.93 -7.83 7.84
CA HIS A 264 -1.94 -6.37 7.72
C HIS A 264 -0.57 -5.72 7.99
N LEU A 265 0.49 -6.34 7.45
CA LEU A 265 1.87 -5.93 7.71
C LEU A 265 2.44 -5.07 6.57
N THR A 266 3.47 -4.30 6.88
CA THR A 266 4.36 -3.81 5.82
C THR A 266 5.16 -4.97 5.22
N ILE A 267 5.63 -4.82 3.96
CA ILE A 267 6.50 -5.83 3.33
C ILE A 267 7.80 -6.07 4.13
N GLY A 268 8.31 -5.03 4.80
CA GLY A 268 9.50 -5.13 5.64
C GLY A 268 9.26 -5.89 6.95
N GLU A 269 8.06 -5.83 7.51
CA GLU A 269 7.66 -6.63 8.67
C GLU A 269 7.42 -8.08 8.27
N ALA A 270 6.66 -8.31 7.19
CA ALA A 270 6.38 -9.65 6.68
C ALA A 270 7.67 -10.42 6.38
N ARG A 271 8.65 -9.81 5.69
CA ARG A 271 9.94 -10.45 5.41
C ARG A 271 10.75 -10.77 6.66
N ARG A 272 10.67 -9.94 7.71
CA ARG A 272 11.39 -10.19 8.97
C ARG A 272 10.76 -11.33 9.75
N LEU A 273 9.42 -11.34 9.86
CA LEU A 273 8.70 -12.34 10.64
C LEU A 273 8.64 -13.70 9.93
N TYR A 274 8.53 -13.72 8.59
CA TYR A 274 8.47 -14.96 7.82
C TYR A 274 9.84 -15.67 7.68
N ALA A 275 10.94 -14.95 7.90
CA ALA A 275 12.29 -15.51 7.84
C ALA A 275 12.73 -16.22 9.14
N HIS A 276 11.90 -16.18 10.17
CA HIS A 276 12.04 -16.90 11.44
C HIS A 276 11.08 -18.08 11.49
#